data_AF-A0A2V7WSE1-F1
#
_entry.id   AF-A0A2V7WSE1-F1
#
_cell.length_a   1.000
_cell.length_b   1.000
_cell.length_c   1.000
_cell.angle_alpha   90.00
_cell.angle_beta   90.00
_cell.angle_gamma   90.00
#
_symmetry.space_group_name_H-M   'P 1'
#
loop_
_entity.id
_entity.type
_entity.pdbx_description
1 polymer ?
#
loop_
_entity_poly.entity_id
_entity_poly.type
_entity_poly.pdbx_seq_one_letter_code
_entity_poly.pdbx_strand_id
1 'polypeptide(L)'
;MQNTGPVLSPTDPNLNVYYTYKVEKILGPSPDQAAGAKVVLGNDLLEAPNNVGPKSFPGAAGTPAGAGYGKGSDIASTVYTIDQDTKVFAGPRADGFYADLGMIFDLINFRAGTLPGNMGGGRNGLAGFNTHTIALSVPVYQLTKNHTLPTMTTDPNAIISMWSSTWRLQNRVLSDTGQKPADSGAWVQVSRLGVPLVNEVVIPLGQKDLFNASYPSVDAQFAPSVLDPEVPKILKALFNIDSPPAPRNDLLAVVLGVDGLTRRPGEVVSDQLRLNVAVFPTPPSLANRMGVLGGDLAGFPNGRRPYDDVVDIELQILAGVLVPAFNHAPNNQLGDGVDGPDKAFNPAFPWLATPHSGFEHRHDDVPQVIHFGAE
;
A
#
# COMPACT_ATOMS: atom_id res chain seq x y z
N MET A 1 2.09 -30.73 7.54
CA MET A 1 3.16 -30.15 6.70
C MET A 1 2.51 -29.38 5.56
N GLN A 2 3.05 -28.23 5.16
CA GLN A 2 2.44 -27.43 4.07
C GLN A 2 2.56 -28.12 2.71
N ASN A 3 3.68 -28.78 2.43
CA ASN A 3 3.92 -29.55 1.21
C ASN A 3 4.45 -30.95 1.56
N THR A 4 4.16 -31.94 0.72
CA THR A 4 4.58 -33.35 0.89
C THR A 4 5.80 -33.73 0.05
N GLY A 5 6.26 -32.84 -0.82
CA GLY A 5 7.41 -33.02 -1.70
C GLY A 5 7.77 -31.72 -2.44
N PRO A 6 8.66 -31.80 -3.44
CA PRO A 6 8.93 -30.69 -4.35
C PRO A 6 7.66 -30.24 -5.10
N VAL A 7 7.41 -28.94 -5.15
CA VAL A 7 6.30 -28.29 -5.85
C VAL A 7 6.85 -27.66 -7.12
N LEU A 8 6.34 -28.11 -8.27
CA LEU A 8 6.77 -27.67 -9.60
C LEU A 8 5.73 -26.79 -10.32
N SER A 9 4.51 -26.72 -9.79
CA SER A 9 3.46 -25.81 -10.24
C SER A 9 2.45 -25.53 -9.10
N PRO A 10 1.58 -24.50 -9.23
CA PRO A 10 0.46 -24.25 -8.33
C PRO A 10 -0.56 -25.39 -8.20
N THR A 11 -0.55 -26.35 -9.12
CA THR A 11 -1.47 -27.51 -9.16
C THR A 11 -0.76 -28.83 -8.84
N ASP A 12 0.50 -28.77 -8.40
CA ASP A 12 1.29 -29.95 -8.05
C ASP A 12 0.63 -30.72 -6.89
N PRO A 13 0.46 -32.06 -6.99
CA PRO A 13 -0.13 -32.86 -5.91
C PRO A 13 0.68 -32.81 -4.59
N ASN A 14 1.94 -32.36 -4.63
CA ASN A 14 2.74 -32.14 -3.44
C ASN A 14 2.35 -30.88 -2.64
N LEU A 15 1.52 -29.99 -3.19
CA LEU A 15 0.97 -28.82 -2.51
C LEU A 15 -0.21 -29.23 -1.63
N ASN A 16 0.06 -29.53 -0.36
CA ASN A 16 -0.93 -30.08 0.58
C ASN A 16 -1.87 -29.01 1.16
N VAL A 17 -1.49 -27.74 1.09
CA VAL A 17 -2.34 -26.60 1.47
C VAL A 17 -2.33 -25.58 0.34
N TYR A 18 -3.50 -25.29 -0.18
CA TYR A 18 -3.74 -24.24 -1.18
C TYR A 18 -4.98 -23.44 -0.79
N TYR A 19 -5.06 -22.23 -1.32
CA TYR A 19 -6.19 -21.33 -1.13
C TYR A 19 -6.75 -20.95 -2.49
N THR A 20 -8.06 -20.70 -2.52
CA THR A 20 -8.72 -20.11 -3.68
C THR A 20 -9.40 -18.81 -3.29
N TYR A 21 -9.64 -17.97 -4.29
CA TYR A 21 -10.38 -16.73 -4.12
C TYR A 21 -11.41 -16.53 -5.23
N LYS A 22 -12.41 -15.71 -4.91
CA LYS A 22 -13.47 -15.28 -5.82
C LYS A 22 -13.36 -13.77 -5.98
N VAL A 23 -13.52 -13.29 -7.21
CA VAL A 23 -13.56 -11.86 -7.52
C VAL A 23 -14.99 -11.49 -7.94
N GLU A 24 -15.55 -10.52 -7.23
CA GLU A 24 -16.88 -9.97 -7.51
C GLU A 24 -16.76 -8.48 -7.80
N LYS A 25 -17.45 -8.02 -8.85
CA LYS A 25 -17.60 -6.61 -9.20
C LYS A 25 -18.97 -6.12 -8.77
N ILE A 26 -19.01 -4.93 -8.19
CA ILE A 26 -20.25 -4.26 -7.81
C ILE A 26 -20.22 -2.88 -8.45
N LEU A 27 -21.28 -2.53 -9.18
CA LEU A 27 -21.47 -1.22 -9.77
C LEU A 27 -22.65 -0.54 -9.07
N GLY A 28 -22.41 0.63 -8.48
CA GLY A 28 -23.43 1.35 -7.72
C GLY A 28 -22.83 2.28 -6.67
N PRO A 29 -23.68 2.94 -5.85
CA PRO A 29 -23.21 3.68 -4.69
C PRO A 29 -22.48 2.73 -3.73
N SER A 30 -21.39 3.19 -3.12
CA SER A 30 -20.76 2.45 -2.02
C SER A 30 -21.37 2.89 -0.68
N PRO A 31 -21.62 1.98 0.28
CA PRO A 31 -21.61 0.52 0.13
C PRO A 31 -22.91 0.01 -0.52
N ASP A 32 -22.81 -0.71 -1.63
CA ASP A 32 -23.91 -1.58 -2.10
C ASP A 32 -23.43 -3.02 -1.99
N GLN A 33 -24.04 -3.77 -1.08
CA GLN A 33 -23.70 -5.18 -0.85
C GLN A 33 -24.82 -6.12 -1.26
N ALA A 34 -25.87 -5.62 -1.94
CA ALA A 34 -26.99 -6.44 -2.35
C ALA A 34 -26.52 -7.55 -3.31
N ALA A 35 -27.01 -8.77 -3.11
CA ALA A 35 -26.62 -9.92 -3.94
C ALA A 35 -26.89 -9.69 -5.44
N GLY A 36 -27.96 -8.96 -5.78
CA GLY A 36 -28.31 -8.61 -7.16
C GLY A 36 -27.38 -7.58 -7.82
N ALA A 37 -26.56 -6.87 -7.05
CA ALA A 37 -25.58 -5.90 -7.56
C ALA A 37 -24.20 -6.53 -7.83
N LYS A 38 -23.99 -7.80 -7.43
CA LYS A 38 -22.71 -8.52 -7.54
C LYS A 38 -22.64 -9.28 -8.86
N VAL A 39 -21.59 -9.02 -9.63
CA VAL A 39 -21.22 -9.79 -10.81
C VAL A 39 -19.97 -10.60 -10.47
N VAL A 40 -20.07 -11.93 -10.51
CA VAL A 40 -18.91 -12.81 -10.32
C VAL A 40 -18.04 -12.73 -11.57
N LEU A 41 -16.80 -12.29 -11.41
CA LEU A 41 -15.83 -12.17 -12.50
C LEU A 41 -14.88 -13.36 -12.59
N GLY A 42 -14.63 -14.02 -11.46
CA GLY A 42 -13.82 -15.23 -11.36
C GLY A 42 -14.12 -15.97 -10.07
N ASN A 43 -14.14 -17.30 -10.12
CA ASN A 43 -14.40 -18.18 -8.99
C ASN A 43 -13.36 -19.29 -8.95
N ASP A 44 -13.05 -19.78 -7.74
CA ASP A 44 -12.07 -20.84 -7.50
C ASP A 44 -10.68 -20.54 -8.12
N LEU A 45 -10.29 -19.27 -8.17
CA LEU A 45 -8.98 -18.85 -8.67
C LEU A 45 -7.92 -19.26 -7.65
N LEU A 46 -6.85 -19.92 -8.08
CA LEU A 46 -5.78 -20.37 -7.17
C LEU A 46 -4.92 -19.19 -6.73
N GLU A 47 -4.64 -19.13 -5.44
CA GLU A 47 -3.60 -18.28 -4.90
C GLU A 47 -2.20 -18.84 -5.27
N ALA A 48 -1.21 -17.97 -5.47
CA ALA A 48 0.18 -18.40 -5.54
C ALA A 48 0.61 -19.09 -4.22
N PRO A 49 1.33 -20.23 -4.29
CA PRO A 49 1.65 -21.02 -3.10
C PRO A 49 2.65 -20.29 -2.18
N ASN A 50 2.63 -20.56 -0.87
CA ASN A 50 3.63 -19.97 0.04
C ASN A 50 5.04 -20.50 -0.22
N ASN A 51 6.03 -19.62 -0.13
CA ASN A 51 7.45 -19.98 -0.19
C ASN A 51 7.92 -20.60 1.14
N VAL A 52 7.61 -21.87 1.35
CA VAL A 52 7.99 -22.60 2.59
C VAL A 52 9.50 -22.77 2.71
N GLY A 53 10.19 -22.96 1.58
CA GLY A 53 11.64 -23.08 1.54
C GLY A 53 12.18 -24.12 0.56
N PRO A 54 13.49 -24.40 0.61
CA PRO A 54 14.24 -25.04 -0.47
C PRO A 54 13.88 -26.51 -0.71
N LYS A 55 13.31 -27.22 0.27
CA LYS A 55 12.84 -28.61 0.05
C LYS A 55 11.53 -28.65 -0.73
N SER A 56 10.64 -27.68 -0.50
CA SER A 56 9.40 -27.55 -1.27
C SER A 56 9.65 -26.93 -2.63
N PHE A 57 10.57 -25.96 -2.71
CA PHE A 57 10.92 -25.28 -3.96
C PHE A 57 12.42 -25.41 -4.22
N PRO A 58 12.89 -26.56 -4.72
CA PRO A 58 14.31 -26.81 -4.94
C PRO A 58 14.88 -25.91 -6.04
N GLY A 59 15.95 -25.18 -5.69
CA GLY A 59 16.78 -24.45 -6.66
C GLY A 59 17.88 -25.34 -7.26
N ALA A 60 18.64 -24.78 -8.19
CA ALA A 60 19.86 -25.44 -8.68
C ALA A 60 20.90 -25.53 -7.55
N ALA A 61 21.81 -26.52 -7.64
CA ALA A 61 22.88 -26.67 -6.65
C ALA A 61 23.72 -25.39 -6.56
N GLY A 62 23.97 -24.92 -5.33
CA GLY A 62 24.72 -23.68 -5.07
C GLY A 62 23.90 -22.38 -5.14
N THR A 63 22.59 -22.44 -5.42
CA THR A 63 21.73 -21.26 -5.38
C THR A 63 21.21 -20.98 -3.96
N PRO A 64 20.90 -19.72 -3.60
CA PRO A 64 20.29 -19.39 -2.31
C PRO A 64 18.97 -20.14 -2.11
N ALA A 65 18.66 -20.47 -0.85
CA ALA A 65 17.40 -21.11 -0.53
C ALA A 65 16.19 -20.24 -0.92
N GLY A 66 15.23 -20.84 -1.61
CA GLY A 66 14.11 -20.14 -2.23
C GLY A 66 14.31 -19.79 -3.71
N ALA A 67 15.50 -19.97 -4.29
CA ALA A 67 15.73 -19.73 -5.72
C ALA A 67 14.85 -20.58 -6.65
N GLY A 68 14.43 -21.77 -6.20
CA GLY A 68 13.48 -22.61 -6.93
C GLY A 68 12.04 -22.11 -6.91
N TYR A 69 11.70 -21.16 -6.02
CA TYR A 69 10.33 -20.70 -5.82
C TYR A 69 9.77 -20.07 -7.09
N GLY A 70 10.52 -19.22 -7.79
CA GLY A 70 10.05 -18.57 -9.01
C GLY A 70 9.57 -19.57 -10.08
N LYS A 71 10.23 -20.73 -10.18
CA LYS A 71 9.83 -21.81 -11.09
C LYS A 71 8.63 -22.59 -10.58
N GLY A 72 8.69 -23.07 -9.33
CA GLY A 72 7.64 -23.95 -8.79
C GLY A 72 6.34 -23.25 -8.44
N SER A 73 6.39 -21.97 -8.07
CA SER A 73 5.20 -21.15 -7.84
C SER A 73 4.53 -20.70 -9.12
N ASP A 74 5.25 -20.71 -10.25
CA ASP A 74 4.80 -20.26 -11.58
C ASP A 74 3.80 -19.09 -11.48
N ILE A 75 4.27 -17.97 -10.92
CA ILE A 75 3.41 -16.82 -10.58
C ILE A 75 2.57 -16.38 -11.79
N ALA A 76 3.09 -16.51 -13.00
CA ALA A 76 2.38 -16.16 -14.21
C ALA A 76 1.08 -16.98 -14.42
N SER A 77 1.04 -18.26 -14.02
CA SER A 77 -0.17 -19.10 -14.11
C SER A 77 -1.18 -18.87 -12.99
N THR A 78 -0.81 -18.10 -11.96
CA THR A 78 -1.70 -17.60 -10.88
C THR A 78 -2.08 -16.13 -11.06
N VAL A 79 -1.77 -15.56 -12.22
CA VAL A 79 -2.33 -14.29 -12.70
C VAL A 79 -3.46 -14.61 -13.66
N TYR A 80 -4.66 -14.15 -13.34
CA TYR A 80 -5.85 -14.41 -14.15
C TYR A 80 -6.29 -13.14 -14.87
N THR A 81 -6.62 -13.27 -16.16
CA THR A 81 -7.33 -12.23 -16.90
C THR A 81 -8.83 -12.47 -16.79
N ILE A 82 -9.54 -11.50 -16.23
CA ILE A 82 -11.00 -11.48 -16.03
C ILE A 82 -11.55 -10.16 -16.55
N ASP A 83 -12.88 -10.06 -16.70
CA ASP A 83 -13.56 -8.80 -17.09
C ASP A 83 -12.84 -8.05 -18.22
N GLN A 84 -12.71 -8.73 -19.36
CA GLN A 84 -11.93 -8.32 -20.53
C GLN A 84 -10.41 -8.36 -20.27
N ASP A 85 -9.78 -7.22 -20.02
CA ASP A 85 -8.32 -7.09 -19.88
C ASP A 85 -7.88 -6.88 -18.42
N THR A 86 -8.80 -7.03 -17.45
CA THR A 86 -8.46 -6.87 -16.04
C THR A 86 -7.64 -8.06 -15.57
N LYS A 87 -6.43 -7.82 -15.04
CA LYS A 87 -5.62 -8.88 -14.43
C LYS A 87 -5.79 -8.87 -12.92
N VAL A 88 -5.87 -10.06 -12.34
CA VAL A 88 -5.96 -10.25 -10.88
C VAL A 88 -4.93 -11.25 -10.40
N PHE A 89 -4.43 -11.03 -9.19
CA PHE A 89 -3.50 -11.90 -8.50
C PHE A 89 -3.80 -11.90 -7.01
N ALA A 90 -3.69 -13.06 -6.37
CA ALA A 90 -3.62 -13.19 -4.93
C ALA A 90 -2.44 -14.10 -4.54
N GLY A 91 -1.69 -13.71 -3.52
CA GLY A 91 -0.66 -14.56 -2.93
C GLY A 91 0.49 -13.81 -2.27
N PRO A 92 1.45 -14.55 -1.71
CA PRO A 92 2.53 -13.99 -0.91
C PRO A 92 3.55 -13.26 -1.78
N ARG A 93 3.89 -12.04 -1.37
CA ARG A 93 4.97 -11.21 -1.92
C ARG A 93 5.87 -10.75 -0.77
N ALA A 94 7.10 -10.36 -1.07
CA ALA A 94 7.89 -9.62 -0.08
C ALA A 94 7.21 -8.26 0.16
N ASP A 95 7.28 -7.75 1.39
CA ASP A 95 6.67 -6.47 1.71
C ASP A 95 7.28 -5.36 0.85
N GLY A 96 6.41 -4.62 0.16
CA GLY A 96 6.81 -3.50 -0.68
C GLY A 96 6.80 -2.17 0.07
N PHE A 97 6.23 -2.13 1.27
CA PHE A 97 6.31 -0.97 2.15
C PHE A 97 7.63 -0.99 2.91
N TYR A 98 8.17 0.19 3.18
CA TYR A 98 9.44 0.35 3.86
C TYR A 98 9.34 1.55 4.78
N ALA A 99 9.82 1.37 5.99
CA ALA A 99 9.80 2.40 7.01
C ALA A 99 10.72 2.03 8.17
N ASP A 100 11.29 3.03 8.83
CA ASP A 100 11.88 2.87 10.16
C ASP A 100 10.79 2.90 11.23
N LEU A 101 10.12 1.76 11.43
CA LEU A 101 9.04 1.63 12.43
C LEU A 101 9.51 1.97 13.85
N GLY A 102 10.77 1.66 14.18
CA GLY A 102 11.36 2.00 15.47
C GLY A 102 11.47 3.51 15.65
N MET A 103 11.87 4.25 14.60
CA MET A 103 11.89 5.71 14.60
C MET A 103 10.47 6.26 14.73
N ILE A 104 9.54 5.83 13.87
CA ILE A 104 8.19 6.41 13.79
C ILE A 104 7.40 6.18 15.08
N PHE A 105 7.38 4.95 15.60
CA PHE A 105 6.49 4.58 16.71
C PHE A 105 7.11 4.79 18.10
N ASP A 106 8.42 5.05 18.21
CA ASP A 106 9.05 5.54 19.43
C ASP A 106 9.06 7.08 19.47
N LEU A 107 7.89 7.72 19.31
CA LEU A 107 7.76 9.20 19.35
C LEU A 107 8.62 9.96 18.33
N ILE A 108 8.79 9.45 17.09
CA ILE A 108 9.67 10.06 16.08
C ILE A 108 11.13 10.15 16.60
N ASN A 109 11.71 9.01 16.96
CA ASN A 109 13.05 8.93 17.53
C ASN A 109 14.12 8.67 16.48
N PHE A 110 14.67 9.75 15.91
CA PHE A 110 15.79 9.66 14.98
C PHE A 110 16.98 8.94 15.63
N ARG A 111 17.60 8.02 14.87
CA ARG A 111 18.82 7.35 15.32
C ARG A 111 19.96 8.38 15.40
N ALA A 112 20.93 8.09 16.26
CA ALA A 112 22.09 8.96 16.42
C ALA A 112 22.77 9.19 15.06
N GLY A 113 22.87 10.46 14.65
CA GLY A 113 23.50 10.87 13.40
C GLY A 113 22.65 10.71 12.13
N THR A 114 21.37 10.33 12.22
CA THR A 114 20.52 10.20 11.02
C THR A 114 19.77 11.49 10.66
N LEU A 115 19.53 12.41 11.61
CA LEU A 115 18.86 13.69 11.32
C LEU A 115 19.66 14.48 10.25
N PRO A 116 19.01 14.96 9.17
CA PRO A 116 17.57 15.15 9.02
C PRO A 116 16.76 13.91 8.61
N GLY A 117 17.40 12.82 8.18
CA GLY A 117 16.78 11.51 8.00
C GLY A 117 16.59 11.12 6.54
N ASN A 118 16.56 12.07 5.61
CA ASN A 118 16.43 11.78 4.17
C ASN A 118 17.74 11.35 3.47
N MET A 119 18.80 11.04 4.23
CA MET A 119 20.12 10.66 3.69
C MET A 119 20.51 9.22 4.08
N GLY A 120 19.52 8.37 4.35
CA GLY A 120 19.73 7.00 4.81
C GLY A 120 20.13 6.88 6.28
N GLY A 121 20.53 5.67 6.68
CA GLY A 121 20.94 5.36 8.07
C GLY A 121 19.79 4.88 8.97
N GLY A 122 18.56 4.86 8.46
CA GLY A 122 17.42 4.21 9.08
C GLY A 122 17.50 2.69 8.98
N ARG A 123 16.65 1.99 9.72
CA ARG A 123 16.48 0.54 9.64
C ARG A 123 15.08 0.21 9.16
N ASN A 124 14.98 -0.46 8.01
CA ASN A 124 13.70 -0.90 7.48
C ASN A 124 13.11 -2.01 8.37
N GLY A 125 12.15 -1.66 9.24
CA GLY A 125 11.49 -2.60 10.15
C GLY A 125 10.55 -3.59 9.45
N LEU A 126 10.36 -3.46 8.14
CA LEU A 126 9.56 -4.35 7.30
C LEU A 126 10.44 -5.28 6.44
N ALA A 127 11.77 -5.13 6.48
CA ALA A 127 12.68 -5.99 5.76
C ALA A 127 12.54 -7.46 6.21
N GLY A 128 12.57 -8.37 5.24
CA GLY A 128 12.42 -9.80 5.45
C GLY A 128 10.97 -10.28 5.60
N PHE A 129 10.00 -9.38 5.81
CA PHE A 129 8.60 -9.76 5.92
C PHE A 129 7.97 -10.07 4.55
N ASN A 130 6.98 -10.95 4.59
CA ASN A 130 6.10 -11.22 3.47
C ASN A 130 4.70 -10.69 3.79
N THR A 131 4.03 -10.14 2.77
CA THR A 131 2.62 -9.79 2.82
C THR A 131 1.81 -10.70 1.92
N HIS A 132 0.55 -10.90 2.28
CA HIS A 132 -0.43 -11.48 1.37
C HIS A 132 -0.99 -10.36 0.49
N THR A 133 -0.69 -10.41 -0.80
CA THR A 133 -1.04 -9.37 -1.75
C THR A 133 -2.29 -9.75 -2.51
N ILE A 134 -3.24 -8.83 -2.60
CA ILE A 134 -4.28 -8.81 -3.63
C ILE A 134 -3.92 -7.68 -4.60
N ALA A 135 -3.72 -8.01 -5.87
CA ALA A 135 -3.39 -7.04 -6.91
C ALA A 135 -4.39 -7.07 -8.05
N LEU A 136 -4.72 -5.89 -8.58
CA LEU A 136 -5.62 -5.68 -9.71
C LEU A 136 -4.94 -4.77 -10.72
N SER A 137 -5.00 -5.11 -12.00
CA SER A 137 -4.61 -4.26 -13.12
C SER A 137 -5.84 -4.05 -13.99
N VAL A 138 -6.50 -2.90 -13.83
CA VAL A 138 -7.76 -2.58 -14.51
C VAL A 138 -7.49 -1.58 -15.65
N PRO A 139 -8.00 -1.80 -16.87
CA PRO A 139 -7.88 -0.81 -17.94
C PRO A 139 -8.53 0.53 -17.56
N VAL A 140 -7.87 1.64 -17.87
CA VAL A 140 -8.33 2.99 -17.50
C VAL A 140 -9.75 3.29 -18.00
N TYR A 141 -10.11 2.84 -19.21
CA TYR A 141 -11.45 3.04 -19.76
C TYR A 141 -12.55 2.30 -18.98
N GLN A 142 -12.22 1.32 -18.14
CA GLN A 142 -13.20 0.70 -17.24
C GLN A 142 -13.40 1.48 -15.94
N LEU A 143 -12.47 2.39 -15.60
CA LEU A 143 -12.49 3.19 -14.38
C LEU A 143 -13.07 4.59 -14.58
N THR A 144 -12.97 5.13 -15.79
CA THR A 144 -13.49 6.48 -16.10
C THR A 144 -15.00 6.45 -16.35
N LYS A 145 -15.68 7.49 -15.88
CA LYS A 145 -17.15 7.61 -15.93
C LYS A 145 -17.73 7.52 -17.35
N ASN A 146 -17.01 8.02 -18.33
CA ASN A 146 -17.42 8.06 -19.74
C ASN A 146 -16.81 6.92 -20.58
N HIS A 147 -16.11 5.98 -19.95
CA HIS A 147 -15.46 4.85 -20.58
C HIS A 147 -14.42 5.19 -21.66
N THR A 148 -13.67 6.28 -21.46
CA THR A 148 -12.59 6.70 -22.37
C THR A 148 -11.27 6.87 -21.63
N LEU A 149 -10.15 6.78 -22.34
CA LEU A 149 -8.83 7.17 -21.83
C LEU A 149 -8.70 8.71 -21.91
N PRO A 150 -8.62 9.42 -20.77
CA PRO A 150 -8.41 10.86 -20.76
C PRO A 150 -7.00 11.21 -21.24
N THR A 151 -6.85 12.27 -22.02
CA THR A 151 -5.56 12.70 -22.59
C THR A 151 -5.04 14.02 -22.01
N MET A 152 -5.87 14.72 -21.23
CA MET A 152 -5.54 16.00 -20.60
C MET A 152 -5.80 15.92 -19.11
N THR A 153 -4.88 16.44 -18.30
CA THR A 153 -5.00 16.45 -16.82
C THR A 153 -6.19 17.28 -16.32
N THR A 154 -6.70 18.18 -17.14
CA THR A 154 -7.87 19.01 -16.86
C THR A 154 -9.21 18.37 -17.22
N ASP A 155 -9.21 17.16 -17.81
CA ASP A 155 -10.45 16.45 -18.12
C ASP A 155 -11.20 16.10 -16.81
N PRO A 156 -12.49 16.47 -16.67
CA PRO A 156 -13.27 16.16 -15.47
C PRO A 156 -13.42 14.66 -15.19
N ASN A 157 -13.14 13.78 -16.16
CA ASN A 157 -13.16 12.32 -16.01
C ASN A 157 -11.78 11.72 -15.70
N ALA A 158 -10.72 12.54 -15.63
CA ALA A 158 -9.36 12.05 -15.41
C ALA A 158 -9.07 11.66 -13.96
N ILE A 159 -9.84 12.16 -12.99
CA ILE A 159 -9.59 11.89 -11.57
C ILE A 159 -10.48 10.74 -11.10
N ILE A 160 -9.84 9.63 -10.73
CA ILE A 160 -10.46 8.54 -9.97
C ILE A 160 -10.06 8.66 -8.49
N SER A 161 -10.89 8.08 -7.61
CA SER A 161 -10.65 8.08 -6.17
C SER A 161 -10.84 6.66 -5.64
N MET A 162 -9.90 6.19 -4.84
CA MET A 162 -9.83 4.79 -4.42
C MET A 162 -9.57 4.70 -2.92
N TRP A 163 -10.20 3.72 -2.29
CA TRP A 163 -9.86 3.26 -0.95
C TRP A 163 -10.11 1.76 -0.86
N SER A 164 -9.44 1.11 0.07
CA SER A 164 -9.66 -0.29 0.38
C SER A 164 -10.41 -0.41 1.71
N SER A 165 -11.16 -1.49 1.87
CA SER A 165 -11.84 -1.80 3.12
C SER A 165 -11.78 -3.29 3.40
N THR A 166 -11.63 -3.65 4.67
CA THR A 166 -11.66 -5.03 5.14
C THR A 166 -12.98 -5.29 5.85
N TRP A 167 -13.63 -6.39 5.48
CA TRP A 167 -14.94 -6.77 5.96
C TRP A 167 -14.89 -8.13 6.67
N ARG A 168 -15.64 -8.26 7.77
CA ARG A 168 -15.82 -9.54 8.49
C ARG A 168 -17.30 -9.75 8.80
N LEU A 169 -17.71 -11.01 8.92
CA LEU A 169 -19.05 -11.32 9.43
C LEU A 169 -19.13 -10.94 10.92
N GLN A 170 -20.24 -10.34 11.32
CA GLN A 170 -20.43 -9.73 12.63
C GLN A 170 -20.22 -10.69 13.81
N ASN A 171 -20.60 -11.96 13.65
CA ASN A 171 -20.52 -12.96 14.71
C ASN A 171 -19.49 -14.04 14.34
N ARG A 172 -18.61 -14.36 15.28
CA ARG A 172 -17.73 -15.54 15.24
C ARG A 172 -17.95 -16.39 16.48
N VAL A 173 -18.36 -17.65 16.29
CA VAL A 173 -18.51 -18.64 17.36
C VAL A 173 -17.37 -19.64 17.26
N LEU A 174 -16.51 -19.67 18.27
CA LEU A 174 -15.42 -20.64 18.38
C LEU A 174 -15.97 -22.01 18.76
N SER A 175 -15.33 -23.08 18.27
CA SER A 175 -15.69 -24.45 18.61
C SER A 175 -14.81 -24.98 19.75
N ASP A 176 -15.42 -25.67 20.71
CA ASP A 176 -14.74 -26.40 21.79
C ASP A 176 -14.24 -27.79 21.35
N THR A 177 -14.67 -28.28 20.19
CA THR A 177 -14.24 -29.56 19.61
C THR A 177 -13.09 -29.41 18.61
N GLY A 178 -12.57 -28.19 18.43
CA GLY A 178 -11.51 -27.88 17.47
C GLY A 178 -11.99 -27.77 16.02
N GLN A 179 -13.31 -27.75 15.77
CA GLN A 179 -13.85 -27.46 14.45
C GLN A 179 -13.57 -26.01 14.04
N LYS A 180 -13.62 -25.74 12.72
CA LYS A 180 -13.49 -24.37 12.20
C LYS A 180 -14.54 -23.47 12.88
N PRO A 181 -14.18 -22.24 13.31
CA PRO A 181 -15.16 -21.29 13.82
C PRO A 181 -16.32 -21.07 12.86
N ALA A 182 -17.53 -20.90 13.41
CA ALA A 182 -18.71 -20.55 12.65
C ALA A 182 -18.84 -19.02 12.58
N ASP A 183 -18.80 -18.48 11.37
CA ASP A 183 -18.97 -17.06 11.09
C ASP A 183 -20.40 -16.81 10.55
N SER A 184 -21.10 -15.79 11.07
CA SER A 184 -22.49 -15.48 10.69
C SER A 184 -22.86 -14.01 10.88
N GLY A 185 -24.06 -13.61 10.43
CA GLY A 185 -24.57 -12.24 10.55
C GLY A 185 -24.26 -11.36 9.33
N ALA A 186 -24.43 -10.05 9.47
CA ALA A 186 -24.12 -9.10 8.41
C ALA A 186 -22.60 -8.90 8.26
N TRP A 187 -22.16 -8.45 7.07
CA TRP A 187 -20.81 -7.97 6.88
C TRP A 187 -20.63 -6.62 7.58
N VAL A 188 -19.52 -6.46 8.30
CA VAL A 188 -19.13 -5.24 9.03
C VAL A 188 -17.72 -4.84 8.60
N GLN A 189 -17.53 -3.55 8.32
CA GLN A 189 -16.22 -3.00 8.04
C GLN A 189 -15.41 -2.96 9.33
N VAL A 190 -14.19 -3.49 9.29
CA VAL A 190 -13.30 -3.50 10.46
C VAL A 190 -12.03 -2.70 10.23
N SER A 191 -11.77 -2.28 8.98
CA SER A 191 -10.64 -1.43 8.63
C SER A 191 -10.87 -0.82 7.25
N ARG A 192 -10.22 0.32 7.00
CA ARG A 192 -10.08 0.93 5.68
C ARG A 192 -8.76 1.67 5.57
N LEU A 193 -8.29 1.84 4.34
CA LEU A 193 -7.13 2.66 4.00
C LEU A 193 -7.35 3.35 2.65
N GLY A 194 -7.15 4.67 2.60
CA GLY A 194 -7.06 5.47 1.39
C GLY A 194 -5.64 6.01 1.19
N VAL A 195 -5.41 7.24 1.66
CA VAL A 195 -4.12 7.90 1.66
C VAL A 195 -3.23 7.23 2.73
N PRO A 196 -1.95 6.91 2.41
CA PRO A 196 -1.02 6.36 3.38
C PRO A 196 -0.93 7.19 4.66
N LEU A 197 -0.65 6.50 5.77
CA LEU A 197 -0.44 7.02 7.12
C LEU A 197 -1.52 7.95 7.72
N VAL A 198 -2.63 8.22 7.03
CA VAL A 198 -3.75 8.97 7.63
C VAL A 198 -4.25 8.22 8.86
N ASN A 199 -4.55 6.93 8.74
CA ASN A 199 -4.97 6.10 9.87
C ASN A 199 -3.86 5.90 10.91
N GLU A 200 -2.60 5.79 10.47
CA GLU A 200 -1.46 5.46 11.32
C GLU A 200 -1.00 6.66 12.17
N VAL A 201 -0.94 7.85 11.57
CA VAL A 201 -0.20 9.02 12.09
C VAL A 201 -1.09 10.27 12.25
N VAL A 202 -2.09 10.48 11.39
CA VAL A 202 -2.96 11.67 11.44
C VAL A 202 -4.15 11.46 12.37
N ILE A 203 -4.81 10.31 12.28
CA ILE A 203 -5.98 9.99 13.11
C ILE A 203 -5.50 9.61 14.53
N PRO A 204 -5.96 10.33 15.58
CA PRO A 204 -5.55 10.05 16.94
C PRO A 204 -6.07 8.69 17.40
N LEU A 205 -5.33 8.02 18.30
CA LEU A 205 -5.64 6.67 18.77
C LEU A 205 -7.10 6.49 19.21
N GLY A 206 -7.66 7.46 19.95
CA GLY A 206 -9.05 7.40 20.44
C GLY A 206 -10.13 7.49 19.36
N GLN A 207 -9.78 7.81 18.12
CA GLN A 207 -10.69 7.87 16.97
C GLN A 207 -10.43 6.76 15.94
N LYS A 208 -9.36 5.96 16.08
CA LYS A 208 -8.98 4.97 15.06
C LYS A 208 -10.04 3.90 14.84
N ASP A 209 -10.71 3.43 15.88
CA ASP A 209 -11.80 2.44 15.72
C ASP A 209 -12.99 3.04 14.95
N LEU A 210 -13.37 4.28 15.28
CA LEU A 210 -14.43 4.99 14.57
C LEU A 210 -14.06 5.24 13.10
N PHE A 211 -12.82 5.67 12.85
CA PHE A 211 -12.29 5.86 11.50
C PHE A 211 -12.32 4.56 10.71
N ASN A 212 -11.83 3.45 11.27
CA ASN A 212 -11.80 2.14 10.63
C ASN A 212 -13.19 1.58 10.33
N ALA A 213 -14.18 1.91 11.16
CA ALA A 213 -15.57 1.51 10.97
C ALA A 213 -16.39 2.45 10.05
N SER A 214 -15.87 3.64 9.72
CA SER A 214 -16.59 4.64 8.92
C SER A 214 -16.27 4.56 7.42
N TYR A 215 -17.06 5.26 6.61
CA TYR A 215 -16.80 5.44 5.17
C TYR A 215 -16.15 6.80 4.89
N PRO A 216 -15.38 6.92 3.78
CA PRO A 216 -14.79 8.20 3.42
C PRO A 216 -15.80 9.34 3.21
N SER A 217 -17.07 9.02 2.93
CA SER A 217 -18.15 10.00 2.76
C SER A 217 -18.47 10.80 4.02
N VAL A 218 -18.03 10.35 5.20
CA VAL A 218 -18.25 11.02 6.49
C VAL A 218 -16.95 11.54 7.12
N ASP A 219 -15.86 11.64 6.36
CA ASP A 219 -14.54 11.99 6.89
C ASP A 219 -14.38 13.44 7.33
N ALA A 220 -15.34 14.30 7.00
CA ALA A 220 -15.41 15.66 7.56
C ALA A 220 -15.40 15.66 9.11
N GLN A 221 -15.84 14.58 9.75
CA GLN A 221 -15.77 14.42 11.22
C GLN A 221 -14.33 14.32 11.76
N PHE A 222 -13.35 13.94 10.92
CA PHE A 222 -11.93 13.82 11.28
C PHE A 222 -11.09 15.03 10.83
N ALA A 223 -11.70 16.02 10.18
CA ALA A 223 -11.01 17.23 9.72
C ALA A 223 -10.20 17.95 10.83
N PRO A 224 -10.65 18.01 12.10
CA PRO A 224 -9.84 18.59 13.17
C PRO A 224 -8.46 17.93 13.34
N SER A 225 -8.38 16.60 13.19
CA SER A 225 -7.11 15.85 13.31
C SER A 225 -6.13 16.17 12.17
N VAL A 226 -6.65 16.53 10.99
CA VAL A 226 -5.84 16.98 9.84
C VAL A 226 -5.37 18.43 10.04
N LEU A 227 -6.21 19.28 10.62
CA LEU A 227 -5.92 20.71 10.80
C LEU A 227 -5.02 21.01 12.02
N ASP A 228 -4.92 20.10 12.97
CA ASP A 228 -4.01 20.20 14.12
C ASP A 228 -3.36 18.83 14.44
N PRO A 229 -2.47 18.34 13.56
CA PRO A 229 -1.86 17.02 13.72
C PRO A 229 -0.84 16.99 14.86
N GLU A 230 -0.62 15.80 15.43
CA GLU A 230 0.31 15.59 16.54
C GLU A 230 1.80 15.64 16.13
N VAL A 231 2.13 15.18 14.92
CA VAL A 231 3.52 15.10 14.45
C VAL A 231 4.28 16.43 14.54
N PRO A 232 3.75 17.58 14.08
CA PRO A 232 4.41 18.88 14.26
C PRO A 232 4.69 19.26 15.72
N LYS A 233 3.80 18.87 16.65
CA LYS A 233 3.97 19.13 18.09
C LYS A 233 5.14 18.31 18.64
N ILE A 234 5.26 17.05 18.21
CA ILE A 234 6.38 16.16 18.56
C ILE A 234 7.70 16.69 17.98
N LEU A 235 7.71 17.08 16.70
CA LEU A 235 8.88 17.67 16.04
C LEU A 235 9.38 18.92 16.78
N LYS A 236 8.46 19.78 17.23
CA LYS A 236 8.81 20.94 18.05
C LYS A 236 9.36 20.54 19.42
N ALA A 237 8.69 19.63 20.12
CA ALA A 237 9.04 19.27 21.49
C ALA A 237 10.40 18.53 21.61
N LEU A 238 10.71 17.65 20.65
CA LEU A 238 11.89 16.79 20.70
C LEU A 238 13.09 17.37 19.94
N PHE A 239 12.85 18.07 18.82
CA PHE A 239 13.91 18.50 17.91
C PHE A 239 13.97 20.01 17.69
N ASN A 240 13.07 20.77 18.33
CA ASN A 240 12.93 22.22 18.13
C ASN A 240 12.71 22.60 16.65
N ILE A 241 12.03 21.75 15.89
CA ILE A 241 11.68 21.99 14.48
C ILE A 241 10.32 22.68 14.44
N ASP A 242 10.26 23.87 13.85
CA ASP A 242 9.03 24.63 13.71
C ASP A 242 8.25 24.21 12.46
N SER A 243 6.92 24.25 12.55
CA SER A 243 6.00 24.01 11.44
C SER A 243 4.95 25.13 11.40
N PRO A 244 4.18 25.30 10.30
CA PRO A 244 3.10 26.26 10.26
C PRO A 244 2.15 26.09 11.45
N PRO A 245 1.64 27.19 12.05
CA PRO A 245 0.70 27.09 13.16
C PRO A 245 -0.65 26.53 12.69
N ALA A 246 -1.38 25.85 13.58
CA ALA A 246 -2.75 25.47 13.33
C ALA A 246 -3.66 26.73 13.15
N PRO A 247 -4.71 26.67 12.31
CA PRO A 247 -5.13 25.51 11.51
C PRO A 247 -4.24 25.27 10.28
N ARG A 248 -3.81 24.02 10.10
CA ARG A 248 -2.96 23.53 9.00
C ARG A 248 -3.71 23.37 7.69
N ASN A 249 -4.19 24.49 7.15
CA ASN A 249 -4.93 24.51 5.87
C ASN A 249 -4.08 24.02 4.68
N ASP A 250 -2.75 24.08 4.78
CA ASP A 250 -1.82 23.52 3.81
C ASP A 250 -1.95 21.98 3.69
N LEU A 251 -2.38 21.30 4.76
CA LEU A 251 -2.60 19.85 4.77
C LEU A 251 -3.93 19.43 4.15
N LEU A 252 -4.82 20.37 3.80
CA LEU A 252 -6.08 20.02 3.13
C LEU A 252 -5.84 19.35 1.77
N ALA A 253 -4.70 19.60 1.12
CA ALA A 253 -4.33 18.90 -0.11
C ALA A 253 -4.20 17.37 0.08
N VAL A 254 -3.91 16.90 1.30
CA VAL A 254 -3.84 15.46 1.63
C VAL A 254 -5.23 14.81 1.52
N VAL A 255 -6.29 15.52 1.95
CA VAL A 255 -7.66 14.97 2.05
C VAL A 255 -8.63 15.46 0.96
N LEU A 256 -8.23 16.48 0.19
CA LEU A 256 -8.97 17.00 -0.97
C LEU A 256 -8.26 16.68 -2.30
N GLY A 257 -6.99 16.26 -2.27
CA GLY A 257 -6.14 16.19 -3.45
C GLY A 257 -5.43 17.51 -3.74
N VAL A 258 -4.46 17.44 -4.67
CA VAL A 258 -3.60 18.56 -5.07
C VAL A 258 -4.28 19.36 -6.17
N ASP A 259 -4.34 20.70 -6.00
CA ASP A 259 -4.92 21.62 -6.97
C ASP A 259 -4.27 21.46 -8.35
N GLY A 260 -5.10 21.36 -9.40
CA GLY A 260 -4.64 21.19 -10.79
C GLY A 260 -4.09 19.79 -11.13
N LEU A 261 -4.05 18.87 -10.16
CA LEU A 261 -3.56 17.50 -10.35
C LEU A 261 -4.63 16.48 -9.95
N THR A 262 -4.94 16.34 -8.66
CA THR A 262 -5.86 15.32 -8.14
C THR A 262 -7.12 15.87 -7.48
N ARG A 263 -7.29 17.18 -7.37
CA ARG A 263 -8.49 17.80 -6.79
C ARG A 263 -9.54 18.17 -7.84
N ARG A 264 -10.81 17.77 -7.63
CA ARG A 264 -11.94 18.26 -8.44
C ARG A 264 -12.57 19.53 -7.84
N PRO A 265 -13.24 20.36 -8.64
CA PRO A 265 -14.08 21.43 -8.11
C PRO A 265 -15.16 20.89 -7.16
N GLY A 266 -15.28 21.46 -5.97
CA GLY A 266 -16.25 21.02 -4.96
C GLY A 266 -15.93 19.68 -4.30
N GLU A 267 -14.68 19.22 -4.38
CA GLU A 267 -14.23 18.01 -3.68
C GLU A 267 -14.52 18.07 -2.18
N VAL A 268 -14.89 16.92 -1.62
CA VAL A 268 -15.17 16.76 -0.19
C VAL A 268 -13.98 16.13 0.53
N VAL A 269 -13.86 16.41 1.83
CA VAL A 269 -12.86 15.78 2.70
C VAL A 269 -13.13 14.28 2.74
N SER A 270 -12.19 13.50 2.21
CA SER A 270 -12.24 12.04 2.23
C SER A 270 -10.84 11.45 2.16
N ASP A 271 -10.59 10.44 3.00
CA ASP A 271 -9.43 9.57 2.92
C ASP A 271 -9.61 8.62 1.74
N GLN A 272 -9.26 9.12 0.56
CA GLN A 272 -9.25 8.40 -0.70
C GLN A 272 -7.98 8.77 -1.45
N LEU A 273 -7.23 7.76 -1.88
CA LEU A 273 -6.11 7.95 -2.77
C LEU A 273 -6.66 8.36 -4.15
N ARG A 274 -6.34 9.57 -4.57
CA ARG A 274 -6.80 10.14 -5.83
C ARG A 274 -5.72 9.96 -6.88
N LEU A 275 -6.11 9.59 -8.10
CA LEU A 275 -5.21 9.41 -9.23
C LEU A 275 -5.80 10.12 -10.45
N ASN A 276 -5.00 10.99 -11.06
CA ASN A 276 -5.24 11.56 -12.37
C ASN A 276 -4.68 10.63 -13.45
N VAL A 277 -5.57 9.84 -14.08
CA VAL A 277 -5.20 8.82 -15.06
C VAL A 277 -4.77 9.40 -16.42
N ALA A 278 -4.84 10.72 -16.60
CA ALA A 278 -4.27 11.41 -17.77
C ALA A 278 -2.76 11.70 -17.60
N VAL A 279 -2.22 11.57 -16.38
CA VAL A 279 -0.78 11.67 -16.14
C VAL A 279 -0.14 10.32 -16.49
N PHE A 280 0.72 10.32 -17.51
CA PHE A 280 1.43 9.11 -17.91
C PHE A 280 2.40 8.67 -16.80
N PRO A 281 2.54 7.34 -16.55
CA PRO A 281 3.51 6.85 -15.59
C PRO A 281 4.94 7.26 -15.96
N THR A 282 5.67 7.83 -15.00
CA THR A 282 7.11 8.08 -15.14
C THR A 282 7.86 6.74 -15.22
N PRO A 283 8.73 6.52 -16.22
CA PRO A 283 9.53 5.31 -16.30
C PRO A 283 10.31 5.09 -15.01
N PRO A 284 10.44 3.85 -14.50
CA PRO A 284 11.04 3.61 -13.19
C PRO A 284 12.49 4.13 -13.05
N SER A 285 13.26 4.19 -14.14
CA SER A 285 14.62 4.74 -14.15
C SER A 285 14.70 6.27 -14.05
N LEU A 286 13.58 6.97 -14.27
CA LEU A 286 13.46 8.43 -14.20
C LEU A 286 12.60 8.87 -13.01
N ALA A 287 11.99 7.93 -12.30
CA ALA A 287 11.05 8.23 -11.26
C ALA A 287 11.77 8.77 -10.01
N ASN A 288 11.14 9.76 -9.37
CA ASN A 288 11.63 10.31 -8.13
C ASN A 288 10.85 9.70 -6.96
N ARG A 289 11.55 9.10 -5.98
CA ARG A 289 10.92 8.53 -4.76
C ARG A 289 10.08 9.55 -4.00
N MET A 290 10.43 10.84 -4.09
CA MET A 290 9.69 11.95 -3.47
C MET A 290 8.43 12.37 -4.23
N GLY A 291 8.04 11.66 -5.30
CA GLY A 291 6.82 11.91 -6.06
C GLY A 291 6.64 13.38 -6.44
N VAL A 292 5.47 13.95 -6.15
CA VAL A 292 5.13 15.34 -6.50
C VAL A 292 6.07 16.34 -5.83
N LEU A 293 6.52 16.11 -4.59
CA LEU A 293 7.52 16.98 -3.93
C LEU A 293 8.86 16.96 -4.67
N GLY A 294 9.20 15.84 -5.27
CA GLY A 294 10.38 15.66 -6.12
C GLY A 294 10.23 16.15 -7.56
N GLY A 295 9.09 16.77 -7.91
CA GLY A 295 8.78 17.23 -9.27
C GLY A 295 8.26 16.15 -10.21
N ASP A 296 7.99 14.94 -9.71
CA ASP A 296 7.45 13.82 -10.47
C ASP A 296 5.94 13.70 -10.27
N LEU A 297 5.16 14.27 -11.21
CA LEU A 297 3.70 14.32 -11.12
C LEU A 297 3.02 12.94 -11.21
N ALA A 298 3.74 11.88 -11.59
CA ALA A 298 3.20 10.53 -11.63
C ALA A 298 3.36 9.77 -10.29
N GLY A 299 4.07 10.36 -9.33
CA GLY A 299 4.23 9.80 -7.98
C GLY A 299 3.24 10.36 -6.97
N PHE A 300 3.32 9.86 -5.75
CA PHE A 300 2.49 10.27 -4.62
C PHE A 300 2.49 11.81 -4.41
N PRO A 301 1.31 12.44 -4.16
CA PRO A 301 -0.02 11.86 -3.97
C PRO A 301 -0.90 11.79 -5.24
N ASN A 302 -0.31 11.65 -6.44
CA ASN A 302 -1.06 11.29 -7.66
C ASN A 302 -1.13 9.77 -7.81
N GLY A 303 -2.02 9.14 -7.06
CA GLY A 303 -1.91 7.73 -6.72
C GLY A 303 -0.74 7.49 -5.78
N ARG A 304 -0.29 6.25 -5.68
CA ARG A 304 0.94 5.87 -4.98
C ARG A 304 1.57 4.73 -5.74
N ARG A 305 2.82 4.90 -6.13
CA ARG A 305 3.64 3.82 -6.68
C ARG A 305 4.28 3.06 -5.52
N PRO A 306 4.53 1.75 -5.63
CA PRO A 306 5.11 0.97 -4.51
C PRO A 306 6.45 1.51 -3.97
N TYR A 307 7.16 2.30 -4.77
CA TYR A 307 8.49 2.87 -4.52
C TYR A 307 8.46 4.38 -4.24
N ASP A 308 7.26 4.97 -4.09
CA ASP A 308 7.16 6.32 -3.55
C ASP A 308 7.42 6.27 -2.05
N ASP A 309 8.31 7.15 -1.60
CA ASP A 309 8.72 7.26 -0.20
C ASP A 309 7.73 8.11 0.59
N VAL A 310 6.60 7.49 0.87
CA VAL A 310 5.47 8.15 1.52
C VAL A 310 5.81 8.62 2.93
N VAL A 311 6.74 7.96 3.63
CA VAL A 311 7.17 8.36 4.97
C VAL A 311 7.92 9.69 4.90
N ASP A 312 8.93 9.79 4.03
CA ASP A 312 9.67 11.04 3.83
C ASP A 312 8.76 12.17 3.32
N ILE A 313 7.92 11.88 2.31
CA ILE A 313 7.01 12.87 1.74
C ILE A 313 6.07 13.43 2.80
N GLU A 314 5.42 12.56 3.58
CA GLU A 314 4.43 12.99 4.57
C GLU A 314 5.08 13.65 5.78
N LEU A 315 6.26 13.20 6.21
CA LEU A 315 7.00 13.85 7.29
C LEU A 315 7.39 15.29 6.91
N GLN A 316 7.84 15.52 5.68
CA GLN A 316 8.14 16.86 5.17
C GLN A 316 6.87 17.72 5.02
N ILE A 317 5.77 17.16 4.52
CA ILE A 317 4.47 17.85 4.43
C ILE A 317 3.98 18.25 5.83
N LEU A 318 4.05 17.34 6.80
CA LEU A 318 3.69 17.62 8.19
C LEU A 318 4.63 18.68 8.78
N ALA A 319 5.91 18.66 8.47
CA ALA A 319 6.83 19.73 8.86
C ALA A 319 6.58 21.07 8.15
N GLY A 320 5.81 21.08 7.06
CA GLY A 320 5.27 22.30 6.45
C GLY A 320 5.93 22.75 5.16
N VAL A 321 6.59 21.86 4.41
CA VAL A 321 7.23 22.21 3.13
C VAL A 321 6.28 22.78 2.07
N LEU A 322 4.95 22.62 2.24
CA LEU A 322 3.94 23.23 1.40
C LEU A 322 3.78 24.74 1.63
N VAL A 323 4.32 25.27 2.73
CA VAL A 323 4.34 26.70 3.04
C VAL A 323 5.76 27.23 2.78
N PRO A 324 5.96 28.22 1.88
CA PRO A 324 7.29 28.68 1.49
C PRO A 324 8.20 29.07 2.65
N ALA A 325 7.64 29.67 3.71
CA ALA A 325 8.39 30.07 4.89
C ALA A 325 8.99 28.89 5.69
N PHE A 326 8.46 27.67 5.53
CA PHE A 326 8.91 26.46 6.23
C PHE A 326 9.59 25.45 5.29
N ASN A 327 9.66 25.75 3.98
CA ASN A 327 10.37 24.90 3.00
C ASN A 327 11.87 25.19 3.00
N HIS A 328 12.53 24.91 4.12
CA HIS A 328 13.98 25.02 4.30
C HIS A 328 14.46 23.94 5.29
N ALA A 329 15.77 23.78 5.41
CA ALA A 329 16.35 22.80 6.33
C ALA A 329 16.03 23.19 7.79
N PRO A 330 15.67 22.22 8.66
CA PRO A 330 15.67 20.78 8.40
C PRO A 330 14.37 20.25 7.76
N ASN A 331 13.28 21.02 7.71
CA ASN A 331 11.94 20.55 7.31
C ASN A 331 11.90 19.87 5.94
N ASN A 332 12.61 20.40 4.94
CA ASN A 332 12.68 19.83 3.59
C ASN A 332 13.75 18.75 3.41
N GLN A 333 14.35 18.32 4.51
CA GLN A 333 15.31 17.22 4.57
C GLN A 333 14.86 16.13 5.53
N LEU A 334 13.67 16.24 6.09
CA LEU A 334 13.18 15.22 7.02
C LEU A 334 12.91 13.91 6.29
N GLY A 335 13.26 12.82 6.97
CA GLY A 335 12.97 11.46 6.54
C GLY A 335 13.18 10.44 7.64
N ASP A 336 12.94 9.17 7.36
CA ASP A 336 13.15 8.09 8.34
C ASP A 336 14.46 7.31 8.12
N GLY A 337 15.19 7.62 7.05
CA GLY A 337 16.44 6.98 6.67
C GLY A 337 16.27 5.66 5.93
N VAL A 338 15.07 5.37 5.43
CA VAL A 338 14.75 4.19 4.64
C VAL A 338 14.23 4.60 3.26
N ASP A 339 15.11 4.58 2.26
CA ASP A 339 14.82 5.11 0.93
C ASP A 339 14.18 4.07 -0.03
N GLY A 340 13.95 2.83 0.43
CA GLY A 340 13.39 1.76 -0.39
C GLY A 340 13.22 0.41 0.30
N PRO A 341 12.57 -0.56 -0.37
CA PRO A 341 12.36 -1.91 0.14
C PRO A 341 13.66 -2.72 0.18
N ASP A 342 13.62 -3.90 0.78
CA ASP A 342 14.75 -4.82 0.88
C ASP A 342 14.85 -5.81 -0.31
N LYS A 343 13.87 -5.78 -1.22
CA LYS A 343 13.91 -6.51 -2.49
C LYS A 343 13.43 -5.67 -3.67
N ALA A 344 14.11 -5.82 -4.80
CA ALA A 344 13.74 -5.17 -6.04
C ALA A 344 12.33 -5.62 -6.51
N PHE A 345 11.55 -4.66 -6.98
CA PHE A 345 10.29 -4.91 -7.66
C PHE A 345 10.50 -5.67 -8.99
N ASN A 346 9.52 -6.51 -9.34
CA ASN A 346 9.50 -7.25 -10.60
C ASN A 346 9.07 -6.35 -11.78
N PRO A 347 9.56 -6.60 -13.00
CA PRO A 347 9.20 -5.81 -14.19
C PRO A 347 7.79 -6.11 -14.74
N ALA A 348 7.07 -7.07 -14.16
CA ALA A 348 5.76 -7.52 -14.63
C ALA A 348 4.78 -7.65 -13.47
N PHE A 349 3.48 -7.48 -13.77
CA PHE A 349 2.37 -7.66 -12.84
C PHE A 349 2.53 -8.98 -12.03
N PRO A 350 2.37 -8.96 -10.70
CA PRO A 350 1.87 -7.86 -9.85
C PRO A 350 2.95 -6.86 -9.36
N TRP A 351 4.12 -6.83 -10.00
CA TRP A 351 5.26 -5.92 -9.76
C TRP A 351 5.94 -5.99 -8.39
N LEU A 352 5.27 -6.45 -7.33
CA LEU A 352 5.91 -6.69 -6.03
C LEU A 352 7.02 -7.73 -6.15
N ALA A 353 7.98 -7.76 -5.23
CA ALA A 353 9.10 -8.70 -5.26
C ALA A 353 8.66 -10.13 -4.88
N THR A 354 9.42 -11.15 -5.29
CA THR A 354 9.16 -12.54 -4.87
C THR A 354 9.25 -12.67 -3.35
N PRO A 355 8.40 -13.47 -2.69
CA PRO A 355 8.41 -13.59 -1.23
C PRO A 355 9.72 -14.21 -0.72
N HIS A 356 10.14 -13.79 0.47
CA HIS A 356 11.20 -14.42 1.23
C HIS A 356 10.87 -15.88 1.51
N SER A 357 11.89 -16.73 1.51
CA SER A 357 11.78 -18.12 1.92
C SER A 357 11.49 -18.21 3.41
N GLY A 358 10.43 -18.92 3.80
CA GLY A 358 10.12 -19.17 5.20
C GLY A 358 11.21 -19.95 5.94
N PHE A 359 12.06 -20.70 5.22
CA PHE A 359 13.16 -21.47 5.81
C PHE A 359 14.37 -20.61 6.17
N GLU A 360 14.71 -19.62 5.33
CA GLU A 360 15.87 -18.72 5.55
C GLU A 360 15.48 -17.42 6.25
N HIS A 361 14.22 -17.29 6.66
CA HIS A 361 13.62 -16.05 7.11
C HIS A 361 14.51 -15.30 8.12
N ARG A 362 14.87 -14.06 7.77
CA ARG A 362 15.67 -13.14 8.57
C ARG A 362 14.99 -11.78 8.53
N HIS A 363 14.94 -11.13 9.69
CA HIS A 363 14.49 -9.76 9.86
C HIS A 363 15.70 -8.88 10.14
N ASP A 364 15.61 -7.62 9.70
CA ASP A 364 16.63 -6.58 9.87
C ASP A 364 17.99 -6.90 9.20
N ASP A 365 18.82 -5.86 9.00
CA ASP A 365 20.16 -5.89 8.37
C ASP A 365 20.25 -6.22 6.85
N VAL A 366 19.12 -6.21 6.12
CA VAL A 366 19.14 -6.38 4.65
C VAL A 366 19.40 -5.02 3.96
N PRO A 367 20.33 -4.93 2.99
CA PRO A 367 20.56 -3.71 2.23
C PRO A 367 19.30 -3.21 1.52
N GLN A 368 19.05 -1.91 1.57
CA GLN A 368 17.94 -1.26 0.84
C GLN A 368 18.20 -1.31 -0.67
N VAL A 369 17.15 -1.53 -1.45
CA VAL A 369 17.20 -1.56 -2.92
C VAL A 369 16.57 -0.29 -3.46
N ILE A 370 17.39 0.58 -4.04
CA ILE A 370 16.98 1.88 -4.59
C ILE A 370 16.73 1.86 -6.10
N HIS A 371 16.79 0.69 -6.75
CA HIS A 371 16.68 0.54 -8.19
C HIS A 371 15.73 -0.59 -8.62
N PHE A 372 15.15 -0.46 -9.82
CA PHE A 372 14.30 -1.47 -10.45
C PHE A 372 15.12 -2.54 -11.17
N GLY A 373 14.74 -3.81 -10.99
CA GLY A 373 15.33 -4.95 -11.70
C GLY A 373 16.08 -5.92 -10.79
N ALA A 374 16.18 -7.18 -11.22
CA ALA A 374 17.10 -8.14 -10.61
C ALA A 374 18.52 -7.80 -11.06
N GLU A 375 19.50 -7.94 -10.14
CA GLU A 375 20.90 -8.15 -10.56
C GLU A 375 21.04 -9.46 -11.34
#